data_AF-A0A822FUB6-F1
#
_entry.id   AF-A0A822FUB6-F1
#
_cell.length_a   1.000
_cell.length_b   1.000
_cell.length_c   1.000
_cell.angle_alpha   90.00
_cell.angle_beta   90.00
_cell.angle_gamma   90.00
#
_symmetry.space_group_name_H-M   'P 1'
#
loop_
_entity.id
_entity.type
_entity.pdbx_description
1 polymer ?
#
loop_
_entity_poly.entity_id
_entity_poly.type
_entity_poly.pdbx_seq_one_letter_code
_entity_poly.pdbx_strand_id
1 'polypeptide(L)'
;MSDRAEIQNDKNEHYGLSQLDLVKHAIKTIIQSLQSQDRLSIVSFSDKATILFKLTNMNDEGKTKALTAIEKLSSHGSTNLWDGLQTGLNILSKEQRSIGSISALFLLTDGCPNVEPPGGHLKSLEKLKQKTNFTCIVNTFGFGYKLNSKLLEDISILGNSGSYAFIPDGSFIGTIFINAISTLLTTVATNLQLLFHEEYLLPTDYTRWYSTKSTNEGTYFDLGSITFGQSKDLLIPLAPKSI
;
A
#
# COMPACT_ATOMS: atom_id res chain seq x y z
N MET A 1 -8.49 10.98 13.54
CA MET A 1 -9.05 9.65 13.80
C MET A 1 -10.22 9.75 14.76
N SER A 2 -11.27 8.96 14.57
CA SER A 2 -12.45 8.90 15.43
C SER A 2 -12.09 8.40 16.83
N ASP A 3 -12.70 9.01 17.84
CA ASP A 3 -12.52 8.65 19.25
C ASP A 3 -13.15 7.29 19.61
N ARG A 4 -13.93 6.69 18.70
CA ARG A 4 -14.65 5.43 18.94
C ARG A 4 -14.47 4.42 17.81
N ALA A 5 -14.11 3.19 18.18
CA ALA A 5 -14.26 2.02 17.33
C ALA A 5 -15.66 1.40 17.53
N GLU A 6 -16.44 1.32 16.45
CA GLU A 6 -17.81 0.77 16.45
C GLU A 6 -17.81 -0.68 15.96
N ILE A 7 -18.75 -1.50 16.45
CA ILE A 7 -18.94 -2.90 16.03
C ILE A 7 -20.07 -2.97 15.02
N GLN A 8 -19.90 -3.74 13.93
CA GLN A 8 -21.00 -3.99 13.02
C GLN A 8 -22.04 -4.90 13.68
N ASN A 9 -23.28 -4.41 13.81
CA ASN A 9 -24.48 -5.07 14.35
C ASN A 9 -24.82 -4.87 15.83
N ASP A 10 -24.03 -4.14 16.61
CA ASP A 10 -24.45 -3.75 17.96
C ASP A 10 -24.06 -2.31 18.28
N LYS A 11 -25.06 -1.41 18.30
CA LYS A 11 -24.85 0.01 18.61
C LYS A 11 -24.51 0.26 20.08
N ASN A 12 -24.65 -0.75 20.94
CA ASN A 12 -24.46 -0.63 22.39
C ASN A 12 -23.21 -1.33 22.92
N GLU A 13 -22.51 -2.16 22.13
CA GLU A 13 -21.24 -2.75 22.52
C GLU A 13 -20.06 -1.89 22.06
N HIS A 14 -19.27 -1.45 23.02
CA HIS A 14 -18.09 -0.63 22.80
C HIS A 14 -16.88 -1.33 23.40
N TYR A 15 -15.84 -1.57 22.59
CA TYR A 15 -14.57 -2.13 23.08
C TYR A 15 -13.83 -1.22 24.07
N GLY A 16 -14.27 0.03 24.27
CA GLY A 16 -13.55 1.05 25.03
C GLY A 16 -12.27 1.55 24.34
N LEU A 17 -12.06 1.17 23.07
CA LEU A 17 -10.91 1.55 22.26
C LEU A 17 -11.30 2.59 21.20
N SER A 18 -10.40 3.54 20.95
CA SER A 18 -10.49 4.45 19.81
C SER A 18 -9.98 3.78 18.53
N GLN A 19 -10.29 4.35 17.36
CA GLN A 19 -9.69 3.87 16.11
C GLN A 19 -8.17 4.09 16.07
N LEU A 20 -7.68 5.10 16.80
CA LEU A 20 -6.24 5.28 16.96
C LEU A 20 -5.61 4.13 17.76
N ASP A 21 -6.29 3.61 18.78
CA ASP A 21 -5.79 2.45 19.54
C ASP A 21 -5.72 1.19 18.67
N LEU A 22 -6.71 0.99 17.83
CA LEU A 22 -6.74 -0.05 16.81
C LEU A 22 -5.54 0.06 15.85
N VAL A 23 -5.27 1.27 15.35
CA VAL A 23 -4.13 1.56 14.47
C VAL A 23 -2.80 1.36 15.20
N LYS A 24 -2.67 1.81 16.45
CA LYS A 24 -1.49 1.56 17.29
C LYS A 24 -1.24 0.06 17.46
N HIS A 25 -2.29 -0.72 17.69
CA HIS A 25 -2.19 -2.18 17.80
C HIS A 25 -1.74 -2.83 16.49
N ALA A 26 -2.27 -2.39 15.35
CA ALA A 26 -1.85 -2.83 14.03
C ALA A 26 -0.35 -2.58 13.80
N ILE A 27 0.12 -1.34 14.06
CA ILE A 27 1.53 -0.98 13.85
C ILE A 27 2.45 -1.75 14.81
N LYS A 28 2.03 -1.96 16.07
CA LYS A 28 2.78 -2.81 17.02
C LYS A 28 2.93 -4.24 16.49
N THR A 29 1.89 -4.81 15.88
CA THR A 29 1.93 -6.14 15.25
C THR A 29 2.93 -6.17 14.09
N ILE A 30 2.95 -5.12 13.25
CA ILE A 30 3.95 -4.96 12.18
C ILE A 30 5.36 -4.96 12.78
N ILE A 31 5.65 -4.08 13.74
CA ILE A 31 7.00 -3.96 14.35
C ILE A 31 7.49 -5.30 14.88
N GLN A 32 6.63 -6.04 15.59
CA GLN A 32 7.01 -7.31 16.17
C GLN A 32 7.30 -8.38 15.12
N SER A 33 6.59 -8.34 13.99
CA SER A 33 6.73 -9.30 12.89
C SER A 33 7.99 -9.08 12.03
N LEU A 34 8.55 -7.85 12.01
CA LEU A 34 9.73 -7.52 11.22
C LEU A 34 11.01 -8.16 11.81
N GLN A 35 11.95 -8.51 10.94
CA GLN A 35 13.26 -9.07 11.31
C GLN A 35 14.33 -7.97 11.44
N SER A 36 15.50 -8.30 12.00
CA SER A 36 16.56 -7.33 12.31
C SER A 36 17.11 -6.56 11.09
N GLN A 37 17.03 -7.15 9.90
CA GLN A 37 17.46 -6.57 8.64
C GLN A 37 16.37 -5.71 7.96
N ASP A 38 15.11 -5.87 8.38
CA ASP A 38 14.02 -5.08 7.86
C ASP A 38 14.09 -3.65 8.38
N ARG A 39 13.54 -2.70 7.62
CA ARG A 39 13.56 -1.28 8.00
C ARG A 39 12.15 -0.72 8.03
N LEU A 40 11.84 0.07 9.05
CA LEU A 40 10.55 0.72 9.23
C LEU A 40 10.73 2.22 9.44
N SER A 41 9.84 3.01 8.85
CA SER A 41 9.62 4.41 9.17
C SER A 41 8.14 4.62 9.50
N ILE A 42 7.85 5.52 10.43
CA ILE A 42 6.47 5.86 10.82
C ILE A 42 6.26 7.33 10.52
N VAL A 43 5.25 7.60 9.69
CA VAL A 43 4.80 8.94 9.33
C VAL A 43 3.40 9.13 9.89
N SER A 44 3.20 10.14 10.73
CA SER A 44 1.88 10.60 11.13
C SER A 44 1.46 11.74 10.20
N PHE A 45 0.18 11.81 9.86
CA PHE A 45 -0.34 12.94 9.09
C PHE A 45 -1.65 13.45 9.70
N SER A 46 -1.78 14.77 9.73
CA SER A 46 -3.01 15.49 10.04
C SER A 46 -3.19 16.64 9.04
N ASP A 47 -2.90 17.87 9.43
CA ASP A 47 -2.79 19.01 8.51
C ASP A 47 -1.54 18.91 7.64
N LYS A 48 -0.48 18.35 8.22
CA LYS A 48 0.81 18.08 7.57
C LYS A 48 1.31 16.70 7.99
N ALA A 49 2.16 16.12 7.17
CA ALA A 49 2.90 14.92 7.49
C ALA A 49 4.10 15.23 8.39
N THR A 50 4.39 14.32 9.31
CA THR A 50 5.56 14.39 10.19
C THR A 50 6.17 13.00 10.33
N ILE A 51 7.49 12.92 10.13
CA ILE A 51 8.25 11.69 10.34
C ILE A 51 8.40 11.49 11.84
N LEU A 52 7.55 10.64 12.41
CA LEU A 52 7.56 10.30 13.83
C LEU A 52 8.73 9.36 14.18
N PHE A 53 9.07 8.48 13.25
CA PHE A 53 10.18 7.54 13.38
C PHE A 53 10.89 7.41 12.02
N LYS A 54 12.19 7.72 11.99
CA LYS A 54 13.01 7.65 10.77
C LYS A 54 13.21 6.20 10.34
N LEU A 55 13.47 6.00 9.05
CA LEU A 55 13.75 4.67 8.49
C LEU A 55 14.93 4.01 9.22
N THR A 56 14.65 2.97 10.01
CA THR A 56 15.61 2.34 10.92
C THR A 56 15.48 0.83 10.86
N ASN A 57 16.57 0.09 11.05
CA ASN A 57 16.57 -1.36 11.17
C ASN A 57 15.75 -1.85 12.37
N MET A 58 14.97 -2.91 12.20
CA MET A 58 14.10 -3.49 13.22
C MET A 58 14.82 -4.57 14.04
N ASN A 59 16.06 -4.29 14.45
CA ASN A 59 16.72 -5.01 15.54
C ASN A 59 16.07 -4.65 16.88
N ASP A 60 16.46 -5.28 17.99
CA ASP A 60 15.81 -5.09 19.30
C ASP A 60 15.73 -3.61 19.71
N GLU A 61 16.83 -2.87 19.54
CA GLU A 61 16.87 -1.43 19.83
C GLU A 61 15.91 -0.63 18.93
N GLY A 62 15.91 -0.91 17.62
CA GLY A 62 15.04 -0.27 16.65
C GLY A 62 13.57 -0.55 16.91
N LYS A 63 13.22 -1.79 17.27
CA LYS A 63 11.86 -2.17 17.68
C LYS A 63 11.43 -1.42 18.93
N THR A 64 12.27 -1.37 19.98
CA THR A 64 11.98 -0.61 21.20
C THR A 64 11.72 0.86 20.89
N LYS A 65 12.58 1.51 20.09
CA LYS A 65 12.41 2.92 19.71
C LYS A 65 11.13 3.15 18.90
N ALA A 66 10.80 2.25 17.97
CA ALA A 66 9.58 2.35 17.17
C ALA A 66 8.32 2.20 18.04
N LEU A 67 8.31 1.26 18.99
CA LEU A 67 7.21 1.10 19.95
C LEU A 67 7.02 2.34 20.81
N THR A 68 8.11 2.93 21.32
CA THR A 68 8.04 4.19 22.08
C THR A 68 7.54 5.36 21.23
N ALA A 69 7.90 5.41 19.95
CA ALA A 69 7.44 6.45 19.04
C ALA A 69 5.91 6.40 18.83
N ILE A 70 5.34 5.20 18.67
CA ILE A 70 3.89 4.99 18.48
C ILE A 70 3.06 5.52 19.62
N GLU A 71 3.54 5.43 20.87
CA GLU A 71 2.80 5.94 22.02
C GLU A 71 2.56 7.46 21.94
N LYS A 72 3.41 8.18 21.20
CA LYS A 72 3.27 9.64 20.97
C LYS A 72 2.21 9.99 19.93
N LEU A 73 1.67 9.02 19.19
CA LEU A 73 0.59 9.27 18.24
C LEU A 73 -0.66 9.75 18.98
N SER A 74 -1.25 10.81 18.46
CA SER A 74 -2.49 11.41 18.94
C SER A 74 -3.34 11.89 17.76
N SER A 75 -4.66 11.89 17.93
CA SER A 75 -5.63 12.33 16.92
C SER A 75 -5.89 13.83 17.05
N HIS A 76 -5.39 14.61 16.10
CA HIS A 76 -5.64 16.05 16.04
C HIS A 76 -5.68 16.54 14.59
N GLY A 77 -6.39 17.63 14.32
CA GLY A 77 -6.35 18.35 13.05
C GLY A 77 -7.14 17.68 11.91
N SER A 78 -6.78 18.04 10.67
CA SER A 78 -7.41 17.56 9.45
C SER A 78 -6.83 16.23 8.96
N THR A 79 -7.15 15.83 7.72
CA THR A 79 -6.76 14.56 7.10
C THR A 79 -6.14 14.83 5.73
N ASN A 80 -4.92 15.35 5.74
CA ASN A 80 -4.09 15.58 4.58
C ASN A 80 -3.40 14.28 4.14
N LEU A 81 -4.21 13.41 3.54
CA LEU A 81 -3.77 12.10 3.05
C LEU A 81 -2.64 12.22 2.02
N TRP A 82 -2.70 13.24 1.15
CA TRP A 82 -1.70 13.45 0.13
C TRP A 82 -0.31 13.72 0.71
N ASP A 83 -0.19 14.61 1.69
CA ASP A 83 1.10 14.94 2.30
C ASP A 83 1.72 13.72 3.01
N GLY A 84 0.88 12.91 3.67
CA GLY A 84 1.29 11.64 4.27
C GLY A 84 1.81 10.64 3.24
N LEU A 85 1.05 10.42 2.16
CA LEU A 85 1.41 9.54 1.06
C LEU A 85 2.72 9.98 0.38
N GLN A 86 2.83 11.27 0.03
CA GLN A 86 4.01 11.82 -0.61
C GLN A 86 5.25 11.71 0.27
N THR A 87 5.13 12.02 1.57
CA THR A 87 6.23 11.89 2.53
C THR A 87 6.70 10.45 2.66
N GLY A 88 5.78 9.50 2.79
CA GLY A 88 6.12 8.07 2.85
C GLY A 88 6.83 7.57 1.58
N LEU A 89 6.35 7.95 0.39
CA LEU A 89 6.97 7.59 -0.88
C LEU A 89 8.38 8.18 -1.02
N ASN A 90 8.60 9.41 -0.56
CA ASN A 90 9.91 10.05 -0.58
C ASN A 90 10.93 9.34 0.33
N ILE A 91 10.49 8.85 1.50
CA ILE A 91 11.33 8.06 2.40
C ILE A 91 11.75 6.74 1.74
N LEU A 92 10.85 6.12 0.97
CA LEU A 92 11.10 4.86 0.27
C LEU A 92 11.70 5.04 -1.14
N SER A 93 12.25 6.22 -1.43
CA SER A 93 12.88 6.52 -2.72
C SER A 93 14.07 5.59 -3.00
N LYS A 94 14.45 5.46 -4.27
CA LYS A 94 15.52 4.54 -4.71
C LYS A 94 16.85 4.77 -3.98
N GLU A 95 17.16 6.02 -3.64
CA GLU A 95 18.38 6.40 -2.91
C GLU A 95 18.48 5.76 -1.52
N GLN A 96 17.34 5.46 -0.90
CA GLN A 96 17.25 4.87 0.44
C GLN A 96 17.14 3.34 0.38
N ARG A 97 17.13 2.72 -0.81
CA ARG A 97 16.91 1.28 -0.97
C ARG A 97 18.23 0.53 -1.12
N SER A 98 18.36 -0.55 -0.35
CA SER A 98 19.36 -1.58 -0.61
C SER A 98 18.99 -2.31 -1.91
N ILE A 99 19.98 -2.71 -2.69
CA ILE A 99 19.77 -3.51 -3.91
C ILE A 99 19.00 -4.78 -3.54
N GLY A 100 17.95 -5.10 -4.29
CA GLY A 100 17.09 -6.26 -4.04
C GLY A 100 16.07 -6.10 -2.90
N SER A 101 16.06 -4.97 -2.19
CA SER A 101 15.05 -4.74 -1.14
C SER A 101 13.67 -4.47 -1.73
N ILE A 102 12.66 -5.17 -1.21
CA ILE A 102 11.25 -4.89 -1.46
C ILE A 102 10.81 -3.80 -0.48
N SER A 103 10.04 -2.83 -0.96
CA SER A 103 9.48 -1.79 -0.09
C SER A 103 7.98 -1.68 -0.31
N ALA A 104 7.26 -1.48 0.78
CA ALA A 104 5.84 -1.15 0.74
C ALA A 104 5.54 0.06 1.64
N LEU A 105 4.55 0.83 1.22
CA LEU A 105 3.93 1.90 1.99
C LEU A 105 2.57 1.41 2.44
N PHE A 106 2.33 1.40 3.75
CA PHE A 106 1.02 1.09 4.31
C PHE A 106 0.36 2.41 4.72
N LEU A 107 -0.71 2.78 4.02
CA LEU A 107 -1.47 4.00 4.27
C LEU A 107 -2.71 3.67 5.09
N LEU A 108 -2.73 4.07 6.36
CA LEU A 108 -3.82 3.81 7.29
C LEU A 108 -4.64 5.09 7.48
N THR A 109 -5.95 5.05 7.24
CA THR A 109 -6.86 6.19 7.46
C THR A 109 -8.23 5.71 7.93
N ASP A 110 -8.91 6.54 8.69
CA ASP A 110 -10.28 6.31 9.15
C ASP A 110 -11.31 7.31 8.60
N GLY A 111 -10.85 8.27 7.81
CA GLY A 111 -11.64 9.38 7.31
C GLY A 111 -11.44 9.64 5.82
N CYS A 112 -12.35 10.44 5.26
CA CYS A 112 -12.19 11.04 3.95
C CYS A 112 -11.13 12.15 3.99
N PRO A 113 -10.20 12.22 3.02
CA PRO A 113 -9.29 13.34 2.88
C PRO A 113 -10.07 14.65 2.78
N ASN A 114 -9.66 15.66 3.54
CA ASN A 114 -10.27 16.99 3.54
C ASN A 114 -9.30 18.09 3.06
N VAL A 115 -8.09 17.70 2.65
CA VAL A 115 -7.13 18.54 1.95
C VAL A 115 -6.83 17.85 0.61
N GLU A 116 -7.17 18.51 -0.50
CA GLU A 116 -6.93 17.97 -1.83
C GLU A 116 -5.65 18.55 -2.46
N PRO A 117 -4.82 17.71 -3.11
CA PRO A 117 -3.70 18.22 -3.89
C PRO A 117 -4.16 18.78 -5.24
N PRO A 118 -3.33 19.58 -5.94
CA PRO A 118 -3.69 20.18 -7.22
C PRO A 118 -4.12 19.15 -8.28
N GLY A 119 -5.42 19.18 -8.61
CA GLY A 119 -6.02 18.29 -9.60
C GLY A 119 -6.43 16.90 -9.07
N GLY A 120 -6.46 16.72 -7.74
CA GLY A 120 -6.93 15.50 -7.09
C GLY A 120 -5.83 14.47 -6.83
N HIS A 121 -6.06 13.62 -5.82
CA HIS A 121 -5.12 12.62 -5.32
C HIS A 121 -4.55 11.70 -6.41
N LEU A 122 -5.41 11.16 -7.28
CA LEU A 122 -5.01 10.19 -8.32
C LEU A 122 -4.10 10.86 -9.36
N LYS A 123 -4.46 12.03 -9.84
CA LYS A 123 -3.67 12.78 -10.82
C LYS A 123 -2.32 13.22 -10.25
N SER A 124 -2.29 13.62 -8.98
CA SER A 124 -1.03 13.95 -8.30
C SER A 124 -0.14 12.71 -8.13
N LEU A 125 -0.72 11.55 -7.78
CA LEU A 125 0.01 10.29 -7.67
C LEU A 125 0.59 9.83 -9.01
N GLU A 126 -0.19 9.93 -10.09
CA GLU A 126 0.29 9.62 -11.45
C GLU A 126 1.49 10.50 -11.84
N LYS A 127 1.40 11.81 -11.63
CA LYS A 127 2.51 12.74 -11.88
C LYS A 127 3.74 12.38 -11.06
N LEU A 128 3.56 12.04 -9.78
CA LEU A 128 4.65 11.63 -8.91
C LEU A 128 5.29 10.34 -9.42
N LYS A 129 4.47 9.35 -9.81
CA LYS A 129 4.93 8.08 -10.37
C LYS A 129 5.72 8.29 -11.66
N GLN A 130 5.24 9.14 -12.57
CA GLN A 130 5.96 9.50 -13.80
C GLN A 130 7.30 10.18 -13.51
N LYS A 131 7.34 11.04 -12.49
CA LYS A 131 8.55 11.80 -12.11
C LYS A 131 9.61 10.92 -11.44
N THR A 132 9.22 10.05 -10.51
CA THR A 132 10.18 9.33 -9.65
C THR A 132 10.37 7.88 -10.06
N ASN A 133 9.44 7.32 -10.84
CA ASN A 133 9.38 5.91 -11.18
C ASN A 133 9.59 5.01 -9.94
N PHE A 134 8.88 5.34 -8.85
CA PHE A 134 8.96 4.60 -7.60
C PHE A 134 8.42 3.18 -7.79
N THR A 135 9.10 2.20 -7.21
CA THR A 135 8.73 0.77 -7.28
C THR A 135 8.19 0.24 -5.95
N CYS A 136 7.92 1.14 -5.00
CA CYS A 136 7.24 0.82 -3.75
C CYS A 136 5.79 0.40 -4.00
N ILE A 137 5.32 -0.67 -3.36
CA ILE A 137 3.91 -1.08 -3.39
C ILE A 137 3.14 -0.25 -2.36
N VAL A 138 2.04 0.37 -2.75
CA VAL A 138 1.18 1.14 -1.85
C VAL A 138 -0.04 0.32 -1.48
N ASN A 139 -0.13 -0.07 -0.21
CA ASN A 139 -1.33 -0.73 0.34
C ASN A 139 -2.10 0.28 1.18
N THR A 140 -3.42 0.28 1.05
CA THR A 140 -4.30 1.21 1.75
C THR A 140 -5.23 0.46 2.71
N PHE A 141 -5.39 0.99 3.92
CA PHE A 141 -6.18 0.37 4.99
C PHE A 141 -7.16 1.41 5.52
N GLY A 142 -8.44 1.14 5.32
CA GLY A 142 -9.52 2.02 5.73
C GLY A 142 -10.19 1.51 7.00
N PHE A 143 -10.24 2.33 8.07
CA PHE A 143 -10.88 1.98 9.34
C PHE A 143 -12.26 2.62 9.47
N GLY A 144 -13.26 1.82 9.85
CA GLY A 144 -14.63 2.29 10.09
C GLY A 144 -15.35 2.76 8.82
N TYR A 145 -16.57 3.32 8.97
CA TYR A 145 -17.50 3.48 7.84
C TYR A 145 -17.44 4.85 7.15
N LYS A 146 -16.69 5.82 7.68
CA LYS A 146 -16.63 7.20 7.15
C LYS A 146 -15.46 7.38 6.17
N LEU A 147 -15.38 6.49 5.17
CA LEU A 147 -14.26 6.41 4.25
C LEU A 147 -14.67 6.68 2.81
N ASN A 148 -13.74 7.23 2.04
CA ASN A 148 -13.80 7.14 0.58
C ASN A 148 -13.05 5.87 0.12
N SER A 149 -13.70 4.72 0.29
CA SER A 149 -13.12 3.41 -0.07
C SER A 149 -12.67 3.34 -1.53
N LYS A 150 -13.44 3.95 -2.43
CA LYS A 150 -13.11 3.98 -3.86
C LYS A 150 -11.78 4.70 -4.11
N LEU A 151 -11.57 5.84 -3.47
CA LEU A 151 -10.31 6.57 -3.56
C LEU A 151 -9.13 5.76 -3.02
N LEU A 152 -9.31 5.05 -1.90
CA LEU A 152 -8.24 4.23 -1.31
C LEU A 152 -7.86 3.04 -2.20
N GLU A 153 -8.85 2.40 -2.83
CA GLU A 153 -8.64 1.36 -3.84
C GLU A 153 -7.91 1.92 -5.07
N ASP A 154 -8.35 3.06 -5.61
CA ASP A 154 -7.70 3.66 -6.78
C ASP A 154 -6.25 4.08 -6.49
N ILE A 155 -5.97 4.56 -5.27
CA ILE A 155 -4.60 4.86 -4.82
C ILE A 155 -3.74 3.59 -4.76
N SER A 156 -4.27 2.48 -4.23
CA SER A 156 -3.49 1.23 -4.12
C SER A 156 -3.19 0.64 -5.49
N ILE A 157 -4.16 0.66 -6.41
CA ILE A 157 -3.99 0.22 -7.80
C ILE A 157 -2.93 1.07 -8.51
N LEU A 158 -3.04 2.41 -8.47
CA LEU A 158 -2.06 3.30 -9.08
C LEU A 158 -0.66 3.19 -8.45
N GLY A 159 -0.62 2.92 -7.14
CA GLY A 159 0.58 2.73 -6.34
C GLY A 159 1.24 1.36 -6.52
N ASN A 160 1.39 0.91 -7.77
CA ASN A 160 2.01 -0.36 -8.18
C ASN A 160 1.18 -1.59 -7.79
N SER A 161 -0.11 -1.55 -8.09
CA SER A 161 -1.02 -2.71 -7.97
C SER A 161 -1.06 -3.28 -6.56
N GLY A 162 -1.00 -2.39 -5.55
CA GLY A 162 -1.17 -2.74 -4.15
C GLY A 162 -2.63 -2.98 -3.79
N SER A 163 -2.85 -3.47 -2.57
CA SER A 163 -4.17 -3.88 -2.09
C SER A 163 -4.83 -2.82 -1.22
N TYR A 164 -6.16 -2.76 -1.30
CA TYR A 164 -7.00 -2.04 -0.35
C TYR A 164 -7.67 -3.04 0.60
N ALA A 165 -7.67 -2.73 1.89
CA ALA A 165 -8.40 -3.50 2.90
C ALA A 165 -9.30 -2.58 3.73
N PHE A 166 -10.57 -2.99 3.86
CA PHE A 166 -11.54 -2.37 4.74
C PHE A 166 -11.52 -3.05 6.11
N ILE A 167 -11.47 -2.27 7.18
CA ILE A 167 -11.38 -2.72 8.57
C ILE A 167 -12.60 -2.19 9.32
N PRO A 168 -13.67 -3.00 9.45
CA PRO A 168 -14.91 -2.57 10.09
C PRO A 168 -14.72 -2.32 11.60
N ASP A 169 -13.97 -3.19 12.26
CA ASP A 169 -13.74 -3.17 13.71
C ASP A 169 -12.42 -3.87 14.10
N GLY A 170 -12.13 -3.88 15.40
CA GLY A 170 -10.88 -4.39 15.96
C GLY A 170 -10.61 -5.88 15.72
N SER A 171 -11.64 -6.69 15.50
CA SER A 171 -11.48 -8.15 15.33
C SER A 171 -10.75 -8.54 14.05
N PHE A 172 -10.79 -7.68 13.02
CA PHE A 172 -10.17 -7.94 11.71
C PHE A 172 -8.71 -7.48 11.61
N ILE A 173 -8.23 -6.67 12.56
CA ILE A 173 -6.91 -6.03 12.48
C ILE A 173 -5.79 -7.07 12.41
N GLY A 174 -5.77 -8.01 13.36
CA GLY A 174 -4.73 -9.03 13.43
C GLY A 174 -4.62 -9.76 12.09
N THR A 175 -5.73 -10.33 11.61
CA THR A 175 -5.80 -11.08 10.35
C THR A 175 -5.36 -10.25 9.14
N ILE A 176 -5.87 -9.03 8.98
CA ILE A 176 -5.58 -8.18 7.81
C ILE A 176 -4.10 -7.81 7.78
N PHE A 177 -3.54 -7.36 8.90
CA PHE A 177 -2.13 -6.92 8.95
C PHE A 177 -1.16 -8.09 8.90
N ILE A 178 -1.46 -9.22 9.56
CA ILE A 178 -0.63 -10.44 9.45
C ILE A 178 -0.59 -10.91 7.99
N ASN A 179 -1.72 -10.95 7.29
CA ASN A 179 -1.77 -11.33 5.88
C ASN A 179 -1.01 -10.35 4.99
N ALA A 180 -1.14 -9.03 5.23
CA ALA A 180 -0.42 -8.01 4.47
C ALA A 180 1.10 -8.11 4.66
N ILE A 181 1.57 -8.29 5.90
CA ILE A 181 3.00 -8.46 6.21
C ILE A 181 3.51 -9.78 5.61
N SER A 182 2.76 -10.88 5.78
CA SER A 182 3.15 -12.19 5.24
C SER A 182 3.30 -12.13 3.72
N THR A 183 2.38 -11.45 3.03
CA THR A 183 2.47 -11.21 1.59
C THR A 183 3.72 -10.40 1.24
N LEU A 184 4.01 -9.33 1.99
CA LEU A 184 5.19 -8.49 1.77
C LEU A 184 6.50 -9.28 1.96
N LEU A 185 6.62 -10.02 3.07
CA LEU A 185 7.82 -10.78 3.42
C LEU A 185 8.05 -12.00 2.53
N THR A 186 7.00 -12.55 1.94
CA THR A 186 7.10 -13.65 0.97
C THR A 186 7.17 -13.19 -0.47
N THR A 187 7.03 -11.89 -0.77
CA THR A 187 7.18 -11.37 -2.13
C THR A 187 8.62 -11.59 -2.61
N VAL A 188 8.78 -12.13 -3.81
CA VAL A 188 10.10 -12.42 -4.42
C VAL A 188 10.42 -11.45 -5.55
N ALA A 189 9.42 -11.04 -6.32
CA ALA A 189 9.56 -10.02 -7.34
C ALA A 189 8.34 -9.09 -7.38
N THR A 190 8.60 -7.83 -7.72
CA THR A 190 7.58 -6.78 -7.85
C THR A 190 7.58 -6.22 -9.27
N ASN A 191 6.43 -5.80 -9.80
CA ASN A 191 6.31 -5.26 -11.15
C ASN A 191 6.86 -6.23 -12.21
N LEU A 192 6.46 -7.50 -12.12
CA LEU A 192 6.76 -8.51 -13.11
C LEU A 192 6.02 -8.15 -14.40
N GLN A 193 6.75 -8.06 -15.50
CA GLN A 193 6.20 -7.77 -16.81
C GLN A 193 6.58 -8.88 -17.77
N LEU A 194 5.60 -9.36 -18.54
CA LEU A 194 5.85 -10.27 -19.65
C LEU A 194 5.83 -9.46 -20.94
N LEU A 195 6.95 -9.39 -21.65
CA LEU A 195 7.03 -8.80 -22.97
C LEU A 195 6.66 -9.86 -24.02
N PHE A 196 5.57 -9.61 -24.73
CA PHE A 196 5.14 -10.40 -25.86
C PHE A 196 5.58 -9.74 -27.17
N HIS A 197 6.46 -10.39 -27.92
CA HIS A 197 6.95 -9.90 -29.21
C HIS A 197 5.93 -10.16 -30.33
N GLU A 198 5.75 -9.18 -31.21
CA GLU A 198 4.67 -9.15 -32.22
C GLU A 198 4.85 -10.12 -33.40
N GLU A 199 5.46 -11.29 -33.24
CA GLU A 199 5.44 -12.30 -34.33
C GLU A 199 4.03 -12.85 -34.57
N TYR A 200 3.15 -12.78 -33.56
CA TYR A 200 1.76 -13.22 -33.61
C TYR A 200 0.80 -12.07 -33.34
N LEU A 201 -0.40 -12.13 -33.94
CA LEU A 201 -1.46 -11.16 -33.66
C LEU A 201 -2.12 -11.52 -32.32
N LEU A 202 -2.18 -10.53 -31.41
CA LEU A 202 -2.99 -10.63 -30.19
C LEU A 202 -4.44 -10.24 -30.53
N PRO A 203 -5.44 -11.11 -30.30
CA PRO A 203 -6.84 -10.73 -30.46
C PRO A 203 -7.17 -9.55 -29.55
N THR A 204 -7.74 -8.47 -30.11
CA THR A 204 -8.05 -7.21 -29.40
C THR A 204 -9.01 -7.39 -28.23
N ASP A 205 -9.79 -8.47 -28.23
CA ASP A 205 -10.75 -8.76 -27.15
C ASP A 205 -10.07 -9.35 -25.90
N TYR A 206 -8.87 -9.95 -26.04
CA TYR A 206 -8.19 -10.66 -24.95
C TYR A 206 -7.28 -9.78 -24.10
N THR A 207 -6.77 -8.68 -24.64
CA THR A 207 -5.98 -7.71 -23.86
C THR A 207 -6.83 -6.94 -22.85
N ARG A 208 -8.17 -6.99 -22.94
CA ARG A 208 -9.07 -6.34 -21.97
C ARG A 208 -9.03 -6.93 -20.57
N TRP A 209 -8.68 -8.21 -20.44
CA TRP A 209 -8.61 -8.89 -19.14
C TRP A 209 -7.28 -8.67 -18.41
N TYR A 210 -6.31 -8.08 -19.09
CA TYR A 210 -4.97 -7.87 -18.56
C TYR A 210 -4.61 -6.39 -18.63
N SER A 211 -3.84 -5.91 -17.66
CA SER A 211 -3.24 -4.57 -17.75
C SER A 211 -2.10 -4.65 -18.77
N THR A 212 -2.31 -4.13 -19.98
CA THR A 212 -1.33 -4.20 -21.07
C THR A 212 -0.87 -2.82 -21.54
N LYS A 213 0.40 -2.73 -21.96
CA LYS A 213 0.97 -1.54 -22.61
C LYS A 213 1.73 -1.95 -23.87
N SER A 214 1.29 -1.47 -25.03
CA SER A 214 1.98 -1.69 -26.30
C SER A 214 3.08 -0.64 -26.52
N THR A 215 4.25 -1.09 -26.98
CA THR A 215 5.39 -0.28 -27.38
C THR A 215 5.93 -0.79 -28.72
N ASN A 216 6.96 -0.14 -29.27
CA ASN A 216 7.62 -0.59 -30.49
C ASN A 216 8.32 -1.95 -30.35
N GLU A 217 8.59 -2.42 -29.12
CA GLU A 217 9.25 -3.71 -28.85
C GLU A 217 8.24 -4.87 -28.73
N GLY A 218 6.97 -4.55 -28.48
CA GLY A 218 5.91 -5.52 -28.27
C GLY A 218 4.86 -5.07 -27.26
N THR A 219 4.05 -6.01 -26.81
CA THR A 219 3.02 -5.76 -25.80
C THR A 219 3.48 -6.27 -24.44
N TYR A 220 3.61 -5.37 -23.47
CA TYR A 220 3.89 -5.73 -22.08
C TYR A 220 2.58 -6.09 -21.37
N PHE A 221 2.56 -7.25 -20.73
CA PHE A 221 1.53 -7.65 -19.78
C PHE A 221 2.05 -7.41 -18.36
N ASP A 222 1.35 -6.56 -17.60
CA ASP A 222 1.65 -6.34 -16.20
C ASP A 222 1.09 -7.51 -15.37
N LEU A 223 2.00 -8.30 -14.82
CA LEU A 223 1.70 -9.43 -13.95
C LEU A 223 1.78 -9.04 -12.47
N GLY A 224 2.09 -7.79 -12.11
CA GLY A 224 2.18 -7.34 -10.72
C GLY A 224 3.29 -8.03 -9.92
N SER A 225 3.05 -8.27 -8.63
CA SER A 225 4.03 -8.92 -7.73
C SER A 225 3.78 -10.43 -7.59
N ILE A 226 4.82 -11.20 -7.31
CA ILE A 226 4.74 -12.66 -7.09
C ILE A 226 5.38 -13.02 -5.74
N THR A 227 4.72 -13.91 -5.01
CA THR A 227 5.22 -14.44 -3.72
C THR A 227 5.86 -15.81 -3.87
N PHE A 228 6.65 -16.21 -2.87
CA PHE A 228 7.29 -17.51 -2.81
C PHE A 228 6.24 -18.62 -2.83
N GLY A 229 6.36 -19.55 -3.78
CA GLY A 229 5.41 -20.65 -3.96
C GLY A 229 4.15 -20.29 -4.74
N GLN A 230 3.96 -19.04 -5.17
CA GLN A 230 2.85 -18.63 -6.02
C GLN A 230 3.16 -18.88 -7.50
N SER A 231 2.20 -19.41 -8.25
CA SER A 231 2.20 -19.41 -9.72
C SER A 231 1.31 -18.30 -10.27
N LYS A 232 1.68 -17.75 -11.43
CA LYS A 232 0.81 -16.88 -12.24
C LYS A 232 0.68 -17.48 -13.61
N ASP A 233 -0.55 -17.84 -13.97
CA ASP A 233 -0.86 -18.42 -15.26
C ASP A 233 -1.46 -17.36 -16.18
N LEU A 234 -0.96 -17.29 -17.41
CA LEU A 234 -1.44 -16.37 -18.42
C LEU A 234 -1.87 -17.15 -19.66
N LEU A 235 -3.13 -16.99 -20.05
CA LEU A 235 -3.66 -17.58 -21.27
C LEU A 235 -3.65 -16.53 -22.38
N ILE A 236 -2.76 -16.70 -23.35
CA ILE A 236 -2.67 -15.84 -24.54
C ILE A 236 -3.08 -16.67 -25.77
N PRO A 237 -4.23 -16.38 -26.40
CA PRO A 237 -4.55 -16.96 -27.69
C PRO A 237 -3.68 -16.33 -28.78
N LEU A 238 -3.09 -17.17 -29.64
CA LEU A 238 -2.23 -16.74 -30.73
C LEU A 238 -2.94 -16.95 -32.07
N ALA A 239 -2.95 -15.91 -32.90
CA ALA A 239 -3.33 -16.03 -34.30
C ALA A 239 -2.07 -15.89 -35.19
N PRO A 240 -1.85 -16.78 -36.17
CA PRO A 240 -0.76 -16.63 -37.12
C PRO A 240 -0.97 -15.34 -37.92
N LYS A 241 0.11 -14.59 -38.17
CA LYS A 241 0.09 -13.52 -39.17
C LYS A 241 -0.14 -14.16 -40.54
N SER A 242 -1.23 -13.79 -41.22
CA SER A 242 -1.45 -14.19 -42.61
C SER A 242 -0.23 -13.77 -43.44
N ILE A 243 0.38 -14.75 -44.11
CA ILE A 243 1.52 -14.57 -45.04
C ILE A 243 1.06 -13.76 -46.24
#